data_AF-A0A3N7ZR05-F1
#
_entry.id   AF-A0A3N7ZR05-F1
#
_cell.length_a   1.000
_cell.length_b   1.000
_cell.length_c   1.000
_cell.angle_alpha   90.00
_cell.angle_beta   90.00
_cell.angle_gamma   90.00
#
_symmetry.space_group_name_H-M   'P 1'
#
loop_
_entity.id
_entity.type
_entity.pdbx_description
1 polymer ?
#
loop_
_entity_poly.entity_id
_entity_poly.type
_entity_poly.pdbx_seq_one_letter_code
_entity_poly.pdbx_strand_id
1 'polypeptide(L)' 'MSPNSPAPDALVERHARAGRSLVAILHAIQDDAGFVPAGCIAPLAKALNLSRAEVHGVLTYYH' A
#
# COMPACT_ATOMS: atom_id res chain seq x y z
N MET A 1 24.40 -3.84 10.01
CA MET A 1 22.98 -4.25 10.02
C MET A 1 22.17 -3.02 9.62
N SER A 2 22.01 -2.82 8.31
CA SER A 2 21.21 -1.72 7.75
C SER A 2 19.71 -2.09 7.80
N PRO A 3 18.83 -1.08 7.84
CA PRO A 3 17.59 -1.12 8.61
C PRO A 3 16.58 -2.10 8.01
N ASN A 4 15.82 -2.75 8.88
CA ASN A 4 14.58 -3.42 8.51
C ASN A 4 13.66 -2.38 7.85
N SER A 5 13.66 -2.29 6.52
CA SER A 5 12.52 -1.71 5.82
C SER A 5 11.30 -2.52 6.28
N PRO A 6 10.27 -1.89 6.86
CA PRO A 6 9.12 -2.62 7.37
C PRO A 6 8.52 -3.46 6.23
N ALA A 7 8.15 -4.70 6.56
CA ALA A 7 7.53 -5.58 5.58
C ALA A 7 6.30 -4.88 4.98
N PRO A 8 6.07 -4.97 3.65
CA PRO A 8 4.99 -4.26 2.98
C PRO A 8 3.61 -4.59 3.55
N ASP A 9 3.44 -5.82 4.05
CA ASP A 9 2.23 -6.28 4.72
C ASP A 9 1.92 -5.45 5.98
N ALA A 10 2.94 -5.20 6.82
CA ALA A 10 2.79 -4.44 8.06
C ALA A 10 2.48 -2.96 7.83
N LEU A 11 3.02 -2.37 6.75
CA LEU A 11 2.67 -1.01 6.31
C LEU A 11 1.20 -0.95 5.89
N VAL A 12 0.75 -1.93 5.09
CA VAL A 12 -0.63 -1.98 4.65
C VAL A 12 -1.57 -2.20 5.83
N GLU A 13 -1.30 -3.14 6.74
CA GLU A 13 -2.15 -3.36 7.92
C GLU A 13 -2.26 -2.13 8.83
N ARG A 14 -1.19 -1.34 8.97
CA ARG A 14 -1.21 -0.09 9.75
C ARG A 14 -2.13 0.97 9.15
N HIS A 15 -2.17 1.09 7.84
CA HIS A 15 -2.82 2.20 7.14
C HIS A 15 -4.17 1.81 6.51
N ALA A 16 -4.38 0.55 6.13
CA ALA A 16 -5.60 0.06 5.52
C ALA A 16 -6.72 -0.07 6.58
N ARG A 17 -7.42 1.04 6.80
CA ARG A 17 -8.59 1.11 7.67
C ARG A 17 -9.88 1.14 6.84
N ALA A 18 -10.94 0.59 7.42
CA ALA A 18 -12.27 0.63 6.82
C ALA A 18 -12.66 2.06 6.43
N GLY A 19 -13.09 2.24 5.17
CA GLY A 19 -13.50 3.53 4.62
C GLY A 19 -12.37 4.40 4.05
N ARG A 20 -11.10 3.98 4.11
CA ARG A 20 -10.04 4.68 3.35
C ARG A 20 -10.04 4.26 1.89
N SER A 21 -9.82 5.22 1.00
CA SER A 21 -9.55 4.94 -0.41
C SER A 21 -8.14 4.37 -0.58
N LEU A 22 -7.92 3.62 -1.67
CA LEU A 22 -6.60 3.09 -2.03
C LEU A 22 -5.55 4.20 -2.08
N VAL A 23 -5.88 5.33 -2.70
CA VAL A 23 -5.01 6.52 -2.79
C VAL A 23 -4.62 7.05 -1.41
N ALA A 24 -5.56 7.16 -0.47
CA ALA A 24 -5.27 7.65 0.87
C ALA A 24 -4.32 6.71 1.66
N ILE A 25 -4.39 5.40 1.38
CA ILE A 25 -3.49 4.40 1.98
C ILE A 25 -2.11 4.50 1.34
N LEU A 26 -2.04 4.66 0.01
CA LEU A 26 -0.78 4.85 -0.71
C LEU A 26 -0.04 6.10 -0.23
N HIS A 27 -0.74 7.23 -0.08
CA HIS A 27 -0.19 8.45 0.51
C HIS A 27 0.40 8.21 1.90
N ALA A 28 -0.34 7.50 2.78
CA ALA A 28 0.12 7.24 4.14
C ALA A 28 1.34 6.31 4.19
N ILE A 29 1.39 5.29 3.33
CA ILE A 29 2.55 4.40 3.20
C ILE A 29 3.76 5.17 2.66
N GLN A 30 3.56 6.05 1.68
CA GLN A 30 4.62 6.88 1.11
C GLN A 30 5.14 7.91 2.12
N ASP A 31 4.28 8.48 2.96
CA ASP A 31 4.66 9.42 4.02
C ASP A 31 5.51 8.71 5.11
N ASP A 32 5.14 7.49 5.50
CA ASP A 32 5.84 6.71 6.53
C ASP A 32 7.16 6.09 6.02
N ALA A 33 7.15 5.47 4.83
CA ALA A 33 8.28 4.73 4.28
C ALA A 33 9.12 5.53 3.27
N GLY A 34 8.65 6.72 2.85
CA GLY A 34 9.26 7.54 1.80
C GLY A 34 8.94 7.08 0.36
N PHE A 35 8.49 5.85 0.17
CA PHE A 35 8.08 5.28 -1.11
C PHE A 35 7.07 4.15 -0.91
N VAL A 36 6.27 3.83 -1.94
CA VAL A 36 5.36 2.68 -1.90
C VAL A 36 6.09 1.42 -2.41
N PRO A 37 6.31 0.39 -1.58
CA PRO A 37 6.89 -0.86 -2.05
C PRO A 37 5.93 -1.62 -2.98
N ALA A 38 6.44 -2.19 -4.08
CA ALA A 38 5.65 -3.03 -4.98
C ALA A 38 5.05 -4.28 -4.29
N GLY A 39 5.66 -4.72 -3.18
CA GLY A 39 5.13 -5.79 -2.33
C GLY A 39 3.79 -5.46 -1.66
N CYS A 40 3.37 -4.19 -1.63
CA CYS A 40 2.10 -3.77 -1.03
C CYS A 40 0.87 -4.11 -1.88
N ILE A 41 1.05 -4.48 -3.16
CA ILE A 41 -0.08 -4.72 -4.08
C ILE A 41 -1.00 -5.84 -3.59
N ALA A 42 -0.42 -6.97 -3.18
CA ALA A 42 -1.19 -8.13 -2.70
C ALA A 42 -1.96 -7.84 -1.40
N PRO A 43 -1.34 -7.28 -0.34
CA PRO A 43 -2.06 -6.93 0.87
C PRO A 43 -3.08 -5.82 0.67
N LEU A 44 -2.82 -4.82 -0.19
CA LEU A 44 -3.80 -3.77 -0.52
C LEU A 44 -5.04 -4.36 -1.21
N ALA A 45 -4.83 -5.25 -2.17
CA ALA A 45 -5.91 -5.95 -2.87
C ALA A 45 -6.78 -6.72 -1.86
N LYS A 46 -6.15 -7.45 -0.94
CA LYS A 46 -6.85 -8.21 0.11
C LYS A 46 -7.58 -7.30 1.10
N ALA A 47 -6.93 -6.24 1.57
CA ALA A 47 -7.49 -5.34 2.60
C ALA A 47 -8.66 -4.49 2.09
N LEU A 48 -8.64 -4.10 0.81
CA LEU A 48 -9.70 -3.29 0.19
C LEU A 48 -10.73 -4.14 -0.57
N ASN A 49 -10.57 -5.46 -0.56
CA ASN A 49 -11.39 -6.39 -1.34
C ASN A 49 -11.43 -6.03 -2.84
N LEU A 50 -10.27 -5.62 -3.38
CA LEU A 50 -10.04 -5.23 -4.77
C LEU A 50 -9.22 -6.29 -5.50
N SER A 51 -9.25 -6.27 -6.83
CA SER A 51 -8.35 -7.09 -7.63
C SER A 51 -6.93 -6.50 -7.67
N ARG A 52 -5.91 -7.34 -7.78
CA ARG A 52 -4.51 -6.90 -7.99
C ARG A 52 -4.37 -5.97 -9.20
N ALA A 53 -5.15 -6.23 -10.26
CA ALA A 53 -5.19 -5.40 -11.46
C ALA A 53 -5.71 -3.99 -11.18
N GLU A 54 -6.73 -3.84 -10.31
CA GLU A 54 -7.24 -2.52 -9.92
C GLU A 54 -6.23 -1.76 -9.07
N VAL A 55 -5.59 -2.46 -8.11
CA VAL A 55 -4.53 -1.86 -7.29
C VAL A 55 -3.36 -1.40 -8.18
N HIS A 56 -2.93 -2.25 -9.11
CA HIS A 56 -1.87 -1.93 -10.05
C HIS A 56 -2.26 -0.78 -11.00
N GLY A 57 -3.50 -0.75 -11.47
CA GLY A 57 -4.01 0.33 -12.32
C GLY A 57 -4.00 1.68 -11.59
N VAL A 58 -4.41 1.70 -10.32
CA VAL A 58 -4.34 2.91 -9.50
C VAL A 58 -2.90 3.31 -9.25
N LEU A 59 -1.98 2.40 -8.91
CA LEU A 59 -0.55 2.72 -8.79
C LEU A 59 0.03 3.31 -10.09
N THR A 60 -0.32 2.77 -11.25
CA THR A 60 0.17 3.28 -12.54
C THR A 60 -0.35 4.68 -12.85
N TYR A 61 -1.59 4.99 -12.46
CA TYR A 61 -2.17 6.32 -12.60
C TYR A 61 -1.66 7.31 -11.54
N TYR A 62 -1.12 6.78 -10.46
CA TYR A 62 -0.67 7.50 -9.28
C TYR A 62 0.86 7.66 -9.35
N HIS A 63 1.30 8.66 -10.12
CA HIS A 63 2.71 8.93 -10.40
C HIS A 63 3.09 10.38 -10.06
#